data_AF-A0A0C9U5Z5-F1
#
_entry.id   AF-A0A0C9U5Z5-F1
#
_cell.length_a   1.000
_cell.length_b   1.000
_cell.length_c   1.000
_cell.angle_alpha   90.00
_cell.angle_beta   90.00
_cell.angle_gamma   90.00
#
_symmetry.space_group_name_H-M   'P 1'
#
loop_
_entity.id
_entity.type
_entity.pdbx_description
1 polymer ?
#
loop_
_entity_poly.entity_id
_entity_poly.type
_entity_poly.pdbx_seq_one_letter_code
_entity_poly.pdbx_strand_id
1 'polypeptide(L)'
;VVPMQRLVIDEASQINVFEYMPLFAKFKGLQKVCFFGDPNQLPPYGQETVETVQSIYDVRHFKDQAYFLNVQYRMPVPIGQFISTHIYSDRLYSKHAVQTKRCLAFIDADGGEERSGTSQINQREVQAVVHLVKDYYLRSNFVIITPYDAQRAAIETQLKNLNLPWESKVFNVDSFQGNESDIVIISAVRTNSPGFLNN
;
A
#
# COMPACT_ATOMS: atom_id res chain seq x y z
N VAL A 1 26.97 22.26 -18.52
CA VAL A 1 25.93 21.53 -17.75
C VAL A 1 25.30 22.51 -16.77
N VAL A 2 23.98 22.72 -16.82
CA VAL A 2 23.30 23.58 -15.84
C VAL A 2 23.38 22.87 -14.48
N PRO A 3 23.89 23.52 -13.42
CA PRO A 3 23.99 22.89 -12.11
C PRO A 3 22.59 22.60 -11.57
N MET A 4 22.40 21.41 -10.98
CA MET A 4 21.14 21.04 -10.33
C MET A 4 20.93 21.91 -9.09
N GLN A 5 19.91 22.77 -9.12
CA GLN A 5 19.60 23.71 -8.03
C GLN A 5 18.43 23.28 -7.16
N ARG A 6 17.54 22.42 -7.69
CA ARG A 6 16.31 22.00 -7.03
C ARG A 6 16.17 20.49 -7.13
N LEU A 7 15.82 19.86 -6.02
CA LEU A 7 15.57 18.42 -5.93
C LEU A 7 14.19 18.18 -5.32
N VAL A 8 13.41 17.30 -5.94
CA VAL A 8 12.17 16.78 -5.39
C VAL A 8 12.38 15.28 -5.21
N ILE A 9 12.06 14.80 -4.02
CA ILE A 9 12.14 13.39 -3.66
C ILE A 9 10.74 12.96 -3.27
N ASP A 10 10.21 12.02 -4.03
CA ASP A 10 8.93 11.38 -3.73
C ASP A 10 9.16 10.09 -2.93
N GLU A 11 8.15 9.64 -2.18
CA GLU A 11 8.22 8.48 -1.29
C GLU A 11 9.42 8.51 -0.32
N ALA A 12 9.77 9.71 0.16
CA ALA A 12 10.94 9.95 1.01
C ALA A 12 10.86 9.24 2.38
N SER A 13 9.69 8.76 2.79
CA SER A 13 9.51 7.94 3.99
C SER A 13 10.12 6.54 3.84
N GLN A 14 10.33 6.07 2.60
CA GLN A 14 10.89 4.76 2.28
C GLN A 14 12.40 4.77 2.04
N ILE A 15 13.05 5.92 2.18
CA ILE A 15 14.48 6.06 1.89
C ILE A 15 15.22 6.30 3.20
N ASN A 16 16.27 5.52 3.41
CA ASN A 16 17.15 5.72 4.55
C ASN A 16 17.87 7.06 4.43
N VAL A 17 17.93 7.84 5.52
CA VAL A 17 18.57 9.15 5.57
C VAL A 17 20.01 9.16 5.04
N PHE A 18 20.75 8.05 5.20
CA PHE A 18 22.13 7.94 4.72
C PHE A 18 22.25 7.89 3.20
N GLU A 19 21.20 7.43 2.50
CA GLU A 19 21.18 7.35 1.03
C GLU A 19 21.13 8.72 0.36
N TYR A 20 20.78 9.78 1.10
CA TYR A 20 20.84 11.15 0.58
C TYR A 20 22.25 11.73 0.55
N MET A 21 23.20 11.20 1.34
CA MET A 21 24.55 11.77 1.46
C MET A 21 25.32 11.79 0.13
N PRO A 22 25.33 10.71 -0.68
CA PRO A 22 25.95 10.74 -2.01
C PRO A 22 25.31 11.78 -2.95
N LEU A 23 23.99 11.99 -2.86
CA LEU A 23 23.28 13.00 -3.66
C LEU A 23 23.75 14.41 -3.31
N PHE A 24 23.81 14.75 -2.02
CA PHE A 24 24.30 16.05 -1.56
C PHE A 24 25.80 16.24 -1.78
N ALA A 25 26.57 15.14 -1.78
CA ALA A 25 27.97 15.16 -2.16
C ALA A 25 28.16 15.51 -3.65
N LYS A 26 27.35 14.90 -4.53
CA LYS A 26 27.42 15.08 -5.98
C LYS A 26 26.92 16.45 -6.44
N PHE A 27 25.80 16.93 -5.88
CA PHE A 27 25.12 18.13 -6.35
C PHE A 27 25.37 19.35 -5.44
N LYS A 28 26.56 19.94 -5.55
CA LYS A 28 26.98 21.10 -4.75
C LYS A 28 26.21 22.40 -5.01
N GLY A 29 25.48 22.48 -6.12
CA GLY A 29 24.67 23.65 -6.50
C GLY A 29 23.25 23.64 -5.95
N LEU A 30 22.88 22.66 -5.13
CA LEU A 30 21.53 22.53 -4.58
C LEU A 30 21.19 23.70 -3.66
N GLN A 31 20.06 24.35 -3.93
CA GLN A 31 19.52 25.47 -3.17
C GLN A 31 18.21 25.10 -2.46
N LYS A 32 17.43 24.17 -3.02
CA LYS A 32 16.15 23.72 -2.45
C LYS A 32 15.97 22.22 -2.63
N VAL A 33 15.56 21.55 -1.56
CA VAL A 33 15.18 20.14 -1.55
C VAL A 33 13.78 20.03 -0.95
N CYS A 34 12.87 19.34 -1.64
CA CYS A 34 11.53 19.04 -1.15
C CYS A 34 11.38 17.53 -1.00
N PHE A 35 10.91 17.10 0.17
CA PHE A 35 10.62 15.70 0.46
C PHE A 35 9.10 15.52 0.52
N PHE A 36 8.59 14.56 -0.25
CA PHE A 36 7.21 14.12 -0.24
C PHE A 36 7.17 12.66 0.21
N GLY A 37 6.14 12.29 0.96
CA GLY A 37 6.02 10.97 1.56
C GLY A 37 5.14 11.03 2.81
N ASP A 38 4.97 9.88 3.44
CA ASP A 38 4.09 9.73 4.60
C ASP A 38 4.76 8.82 5.63
N PRO A 39 5.12 9.34 6.82
CA PRO A 39 5.76 8.55 7.87
C PRO A 39 4.85 7.47 8.48
N ASN A 40 3.54 7.48 8.18
CA ASN A 40 2.61 6.43 8.62
C ASN A 40 2.38 5.34 7.56
N GLN A 41 3.03 5.42 6.39
CA GLN A 41 3.02 4.37 5.36
C GLN A 41 4.28 3.49 5.48
N LEU A 42 4.66 2.80 4.40
CA LEU A 42 5.79 1.86 4.45
C LEU A 42 7.10 2.55 4.89
N PRO A 43 7.84 1.94 5.84
CA PRO A 43 9.14 2.42 6.27
C PRO A 43 10.22 2.19 5.20
N PRO A 44 11.45 2.70 5.39
CA PRO A 44 12.55 2.32 4.53
C PRO A 44 12.84 0.83 4.59
N TYR A 45 13.16 0.27 3.43
CA TYR A 45 13.46 -1.15 3.27
C TYR A 45 14.53 -1.61 4.25
N GLY A 46 14.26 -2.69 5.00
CA GLY A 46 15.18 -3.23 5.99
C GLY A 46 15.08 -2.60 7.39
N GLN A 47 14.19 -1.62 7.62
CA GLN A 47 13.89 -1.14 8.97
C GLN A 47 13.33 -2.26 9.87
N GLU A 48 12.62 -3.23 9.30
CA GLU A 48 12.15 -4.44 10.01
C GLU A 48 13.29 -5.34 10.53
N THR A 49 14.51 -5.18 10.02
CA THR A 49 15.70 -5.92 10.47
C THR A 49 16.68 -5.08 11.28
N VAL A 50 16.61 -3.76 11.15
CA VAL A 50 17.58 -2.83 11.73
C VAL A 50 16.83 -1.60 12.26
N GLU A 51 16.61 -1.56 13.57
CA GLU A 51 15.91 -0.45 14.27
C GLU A 51 16.57 0.92 14.06
N THR A 52 17.84 0.97 13.65
CA THR A 52 18.56 2.23 13.41
C THR A 52 18.29 2.84 12.04
N VAL A 53 17.48 2.20 11.18
CA VAL A 53 17.09 2.77 9.89
C VAL A 53 16.09 3.89 10.13
N GLN A 54 16.47 5.10 9.74
CA GLN A 54 15.67 6.31 9.90
C GLN A 54 15.35 6.92 8.55
N SER A 55 14.12 7.39 8.39
CA SER A 55 13.70 8.21 7.26
C SER A 55 14.00 9.70 7.53
N ILE A 56 13.78 10.55 6.52
CA ILE A 56 13.89 12.00 6.69
C ILE A 56 12.91 12.57 7.73
N TYR A 57 11.77 11.89 7.95
CA TYR A 57 10.71 12.31 8.87
C TYR A 57 11.04 12.07 10.35
N ASP A 58 12.05 11.23 10.62
CA ASP A 58 12.54 10.93 11.97
C ASP A 58 13.56 11.98 12.46
N VAL A 59 14.11 12.77 11.53
CA VAL A 59 15.05 13.84 11.85
C VAL A 59 14.29 15.03 12.43
N ARG A 60 14.51 15.30 13.72
CA ARG A 60 13.81 16.33 14.51
C ARG A 60 13.66 17.68 13.79
N HIS A 61 14.73 18.19 13.17
CA HIS A 61 14.73 19.50 12.50
C HIS A 61 13.81 19.55 11.28
N PHE A 62 13.56 18.43 10.60
CA PHE A 62 12.65 18.36 9.45
C PHE A 62 11.21 18.09 9.88
N LYS A 63 11.01 17.35 10.98
CA LYS A 63 9.68 17.07 11.53
C LYS A 63 8.89 18.34 11.84
N ASP A 64 9.54 19.35 12.42
CA ASP A 64 8.91 20.62 12.77
C ASP A 64 8.59 21.50 11.54
N GLN A 65 9.21 21.20 10.38
CA GLN A 65 8.98 21.92 9.12
C GLN A 65 8.03 21.17 8.18
N ALA A 66 7.58 19.97 8.57
CA ALA A 66 6.71 19.16 7.74
C ALA A 66 5.32 19.79 7.62
N TYR A 67 4.85 19.92 6.39
CA TYR A 67 3.50 20.39 6.11
C TYR A 67 2.59 19.20 5.82
N PHE A 68 1.55 19.03 6.63
CA PHE A 68 0.58 17.95 6.45
C PHE A 68 -0.50 18.35 5.45
N LEU A 69 -0.56 17.63 4.32
CA LEU A 69 -1.64 17.78 3.33
C LEU A 69 -2.89 17.07 3.85
N ASN A 70 -3.86 17.85 4.32
CA ASN A 70 -4.99 17.35 5.09
C ASN A 70 -6.24 17.00 4.26
N VAL A 71 -6.19 17.05 2.93
CA VAL A 71 -7.34 16.71 2.06
C VAL A 71 -6.96 15.54 1.16
N GLN A 72 -7.68 14.43 1.27
CA GLN A 72 -7.57 13.27 0.39
C GLN A 72 -8.72 13.26 -0.63
N TYR A 73 -8.39 12.86 -1.86
CA TYR A 73 -9.31 12.84 -3.00
C TYR A 73 -9.57 11.43 -3.58
N ARG A 74 -8.87 10.42 -3.06
CA ARG A 74 -8.82 9.06 -3.63
C ARG A 74 -9.88 8.14 -3.02
N MET A 75 -9.94 8.07 -1.69
CA MET A 75 -10.77 7.11 -0.98
C MET A 75 -12.21 7.59 -0.84
N PRO A 76 -13.22 6.70 -0.99
CA PRO A 76 -14.57 6.96 -0.52
C PRO A 76 -14.61 7.47 0.92
N VAL A 77 -15.55 8.37 1.22
CA VAL A 77 -15.62 9.07 2.51
C VAL A 77 -15.62 8.10 3.71
N PRO A 78 -16.35 6.98 3.71
CA PRO A 78 -16.31 6.04 4.84
C PRO A 78 -14.94 5.41 5.08
N ILE A 79 -14.20 5.09 4.00
CA ILE A 79 -12.86 4.50 4.09
C ILE A 79 -11.87 5.56 4.58
N GLY A 80 -11.90 6.74 3.96
CA GLY A 80 -11.04 7.85 4.34
C GLY A 80 -11.28 8.31 5.78
N GLN A 81 -12.53 8.29 6.26
CA GLN A 81 -12.84 8.60 7.66
C GLN A 81 -12.25 7.57 8.62
N PHE A 82 -12.38 6.27 8.32
CA PHE A 82 -11.79 5.21 9.15
C PHE A 82 -10.27 5.40 9.28
N ILE A 83 -9.58 5.61 8.15
CA ILE A 83 -8.13 5.85 8.12
C ILE A 83 -7.76 7.14 8.86
N SER A 84 -8.53 8.22 8.66
CA SER A 84 -8.30 9.50 9.35
C SER A 84 -8.33 9.33 10.87
N THR A 85 -9.35 8.66 11.40
CA THR A 85 -9.52 8.45 12.84
C THR A 85 -8.41 7.58 13.43
N HIS A 86 -8.06 6.46 12.79
CA HIS A 86 -7.13 5.47 13.37
C HIS A 86 -5.65 5.77 13.12
N ILE A 87 -5.31 6.47 12.02
CA ILE A 87 -3.92 6.68 11.60
C ILE A 87 -3.51 8.14 11.72
N TYR A 88 -4.41 9.09 11.38
CA TYR A 88 -4.07 10.52 11.28
C TYR A 88 -4.70 11.41 12.36
N SER A 89 -5.28 10.82 13.41
CA SER A 89 -5.94 11.52 14.52
C SER A 89 -7.01 12.51 14.07
N ASP A 90 -7.89 12.07 13.16
CA ASP A 90 -8.99 12.84 12.55
C ASP A 90 -8.55 14.07 11.74
N ARG A 91 -7.26 14.19 11.40
CA ARG A 91 -6.75 15.35 10.64
C ARG A 91 -6.92 15.21 9.13
N LEU A 92 -7.22 14.03 8.60
CA LEU A 92 -7.36 13.80 7.16
C LEU A 92 -8.83 13.95 6.72
N TYR A 93 -9.11 14.91 5.85
CA TYR A 93 -10.45 15.20 5.32
C TYR A 93 -10.68 14.54 3.96
N SER A 94 -11.84 13.91 3.78
CA SER A 94 -12.21 13.18 2.57
C SER A 94 -13.07 14.01 1.63
N LYS A 95 -12.56 14.29 0.42
CA LYS A 95 -13.32 14.94 -0.67
C LYS A 95 -13.54 13.94 -1.80
N HIS A 96 -14.61 13.16 -1.71
CA HIS A 96 -14.95 12.12 -2.66
C HIS A 96 -16.47 12.02 -2.88
N ALA A 97 -16.91 11.62 -4.07
CA ALA A 97 -18.34 11.53 -4.42
C ALA A 97 -19.08 10.41 -3.67
N VAL A 98 -18.40 9.29 -3.45
CA VAL A 98 -18.96 8.12 -2.76
C VAL A 98 -18.94 8.35 -1.25
N GLN A 99 -20.13 8.55 -0.66
CA GLN A 99 -20.33 8.75 0.78
C GLN A 99 -20.98 7.55 1.49
N THR A 100 -21.47 6.57 0.73
CA THR A 100 -22.18 5.41 1.27
C THR A 100 -21.25 4.35 1.82
N LYS A 101 -21.58 3.76 2.97
CA LYS A 101 -20.84 2.62 3.55
C LYS A 101 -20.85 1.37 2.66
N ARG A 102 -21.72 1.31 1.64
CA ARG A 102 -21.75 0.23 0.65
C ARG A 102 -20.49 0.17 -0.24
N CYS A 103 -19.58 1.13 -0.13
CA CYS A 103 -18.27 1.08 -0.78
C CYS A 103 -17.30 0.07 -0.14
N LEU A 104 -17.65 -0.51 1.01
CA LEU A 104 -16.86 -1.50 1.72
C LEU A 104 -17.75 -2.70 2.06
N ALA A 105 -17.25 -3.90 1.79
CA ALA A 105 -17.88 -5.16 2.17
C ALA A 105 -16.83 -6.11 2.73
N PHE A 106 -17.19 -6.81 3.82
CA PHE A 106 -16.42 -7.94 4.34
C PHE A 106 -17.11 -9.22 3.92
N ILE A 107 -16.35 -10.12 3.31
CA ILE A 107 -16.83 -11.42 2.83
C ILE A 107 -16.10 -12.48 3.63
N ASP A 108 -16.87 -13.23 4.41
CA ASP A 108 -16.36 -14.41 5.09
C ASP A 108 -16.29 -15.57 4.09
N ALA A 109 -15.09 -16.10 3.88
CA ALA A 109 -14.84 -17.21 2.97
C ALA A 109 -15.00 -18.58 3.64
N ASP A 110 -15.21 -18.65 4.96
CA ASP A 110 -15.36 -19.89 5.75
C ASP A 110 -14.31 -20.96 5.40
N GLY A 111 -13.03 -20.59 5.51
CA GLY A 111 -11.88 -21.43 5.14
C GLY A 111 -10.67 -21.25 6.04
N GLY A 112 -9.91 -22.32 6.22
CA GLY A 112 -8.66 -22.34 6.98
C GLY A 112 -7.44 -22.00 6.12
N GLU A 113 -6.41 -21.40 6.74
CA GLU A 113 -5.10 -21.24 6.09
C GLU A 113 -4.36 -22.59 6.01
N GLU A 114 -3.81 -22.89 4.84
CA GLU A 114 -2.98 -24.07 4.59
C GLU A 114 -1.53 -23.64 4.31
N ARG A 115 -0.57 -24.41 4.80
CA ARG A 115 0.86 -24.12 4.59
C ARG A 115 1.29 -24.61 3.20
N SER A 116 1.86 -23.70 2.41
CA SER A 116 2.44 -23.99 1.10
C SER A 116 3.93 -23.59 1.11
N GLY A 117 4.79 -24.55 1.42
CA GLY A 117 6.22 -24.29 1.63
C GLY A 117 6.49 -23.36 2.83
N THR A 118 7.12 -22.22 2.57
CA THR A 118 7.35 -21.14 3.55
C THR A 118 6.20 -20.13 3.63
N SER A 119 5.19 -20.25 2.77
CA SER A 119 4.08 -19.30 2.66
C SER A 119 2.75 -19.96 3.07
N GLN A 120 1.67 -19.18 2.97
CA GLN A 120 0.32 -19.61 3.32
C GLN A 120 -0.66 -19.31 2.20
N ILE A 121 -1.65 -20.19 2.08
CA ILE A 121 -2.71 -20.10 1.08
C ILE A 121 -4.04 -20.36 1.78
N ASN A 122 -5.09 -19.65 1.39
CA ASN A 122 -6.46 -19.96 1.80
C ASN A 122 -7.29 -20.20 0.54
N GLN A 123 -7.51 -21.47 0.19
CA GLN A 123 -8.20 -21.86 -1.05
C GLN A 123 -9.64 -21.35 -1.13
N ARG A 124 -10.32 -21.19 0.01
CA ARG A 124 -11.68 -20.62 0.04
C ARG A 124 -11.67 -19.15 -0.33
N GLU A 125 -10.69 -18.39 0.15
CA GLU A 125 -10.51 -16.99 -0.28
C GLU A 125 -10.19 -16.91 -1.77
N VAL A 126 -9.33 -17.78 -2.31
CA VAL A 126 -9.04 -17.81 -3.75
C VAL A 126 -10.34 -18.02 -4.55
N GLN A 127 -11.16 -18.99 -4.14
CA GLN A 127 -12.47 -19.24 -4.75
C GLN A 127 -13.40 -18.03 -4.65
N ALA A 128 -13.48 -17.37 -3.48
CA ALA A 128 -14.32 -16.20 -3.28
C ALA A 128 -13.89 -15.03 -4.18
N VAL A 129 -12.59 -14.75 -4.26
CA VAL A 129 -12.01 -13.71 -5.14
C VAL A 129 -12.37 -13.98 -6.60
N VAL A 130 -12.21 -15.21 -7.07
CA VAL A 130 -12.55 -15.59 -8.44
C VAL A 130 -14.04 -15.41 -8.74
N HIS A 131 -14.93 -15.80 -7.82
CA HIS A 131 -16.37 -15.57 -7.99
C HIS A 131 -16.70 -14.08 -8.07
N LEU A 132 -16.10 -13.25 -7.21
CA LEU A 132 -16.30 -11.80 -7.24
C LEU A 132 -15.88 -11.20 -8.59
N VAL A 133 -14.71 -11.59 -9.09
CA VAL A 133 -14.23 -11.13 -10.40
C VAL A 133 -15.17 -11.57 -11.51
N LYS A 134 -15.51 -12.87 -11.54
CA LYS A 134 -16.31 -13.45 -12.62
C LYS A 134 -17.73 -12.87 -12.67
N ASP A 135 -18.39 -12.75 -11.53
CA ASP A 135 -19.82 -12.48 -11.48
C ASP A 135 -20.13 -10.96 -11.37
N TYR A 136 -19.19 -10.16 -10.85
CA TYR A 136 -19.43 -8.74 -10.58
C TYR A 136 -18.45 -7.78 -11.25
N TYR A 137 -17.15 -8.11 -11.28
CA TYR A 137 -16.10 -7.13 -11.60
C TYR A 137 -15.38 -7.35 -12.92
N LEU A 138 -15.81 -8.32 -13.74
CA LEU A 138 -15.16 -8.70 -15.00
C LEU A 138 -14.89 -7.52 -15.95
N ARG A 139 -15.79 -6.53 -15.96
CA ARG A 139 -15.70 -5.32 -16.82
C ARG A 139 -15.25 -4.07 -16.08
N SER A 140 -14.88 -4.19 -14.81
CA SER A 140 -14.49 -3.07 -13.96
C SER A 140 -12.97 -2.92 -13.91
N ASN A 141 -12.50 -1.73 -13.55
CA ASN A 141 -11.11 -1.54 -13.16
C ASN A 141 -10.93 -2.07 -11.72
N PHE A 142 -10.54 -3.34 -11.61
CA PHE A 142 -10.23 -3.95 -10.33
C PHE A 142 -8.75 -4.33 -10.20
N VAL A 143 -8.30 -4.46 -8.96
CA VAL A 143 -7.06 -5.12 -8.57
C VAL A 143 -7.31 -6.00 -7.34
N ILE A 144 -6.47 -7.00 -7.16
CA ILE A 144 -6.48 -7.92 -6.03
C ILE A 144 -5.16 -7.74 -5.28
N ILE A 145 -5.24 -7.57 -3.96
CA ILE A 145 -4.07 -7.41 -3.10
C ILE A 145 -4.06 -8.53 -2.06
N THR A 146 -2.91 -9.16 -1.88
CA THR A 146 -2.71 -10.19 -0.86
C THR A 146 -1.29 -10.12 -0.30
N PRO A 147 -1.07 -10.32 1.01
CA PRO A 147 0.26 -10.21 1.61
C PRO A 147 1.18 -11.42 1.33
N TYR A 148 0.66 -12.51 0.74
CA TYR A 148 1.41 -13.76 0.56
C TYR A 148 1.62 -14.10 -0.91
N ASP A 149 2.88 -14.28 -1.33
CA ASP A 149 3.22 -14.65 -2.71
C ASP A 149 2.55 -15.94 -3.18
N ALA A 150 2.42 -16.93 -2.30
CA ALA A 150 1.76 -18.18 -2.66
C ALA A 150 0.26 -17.99 -2.90
N GLN A 151 -0.40 -17.12 -2.14
CA GLN A 151 -1.79 -16.73 -2.39
C GLN A 151 -1.90 -15.94 -3.70
N ARG A 152 -0.99 -14.98 -3.94
CA ARG A 152 -0.97 -14.20 -5.19
C ARG A 152 -0.89 -15.13 -6.40
N ALA A 153 0.08 -16.05 -6.39
CA ALA A 153 0.27 -17.02 -7.46
C ALA A 153 -0.94 -17.96 -7.63
N ALA A 154 -1.57 -18.39 -6.53
CA ALA A 154 -2.77 -19.22 -6.58
C ALA A 154 -3.96 -18.50 -7.24
N ILE A 155 -4.19 -17.23 -6.86
CA ILE A 155 -5.25 -16.39 -7.45
C ILE A 155 -4.98 -16.16 -8.95
N GLU A 156 -3.76 -15.75 -9.32
CA GLU A 156 -3.39 -15.55 -10.73
C GLU A 156 -3.60 -16.82 -11.56
N THR A 157 -3.16 -17.96 -11.04
CA THR A 157 -3.30 -19.26 -11.70
C THR A 157 -4.78 -19.62 -11.89
N GLN A 158 -5.62 -19.42 -10.87
CA GLN A 158 -7.04 -19.75 -10.97
C GLN A 158 -7.78 -18.82 -11.94
N LEU A 159 -7.49 -17.52 -11.93
CA LEU A 159 -8.04 -16.58 -12.90
C LEU A 159 -7.64 -16.97 -14.33
N LYS A 160 -6.36 -17.27 -14.55
CA LYS A 160 -5.82 -17.69 -15.85
C LYS A 160 -6.48 -18.97 -16.36
N ASN A 161 -6.61 -19.99 -15.51
CA ASN A 161 -7.24 -21.27 -15.87
C ASN A 161 -8.71 -21.11 -16.27
N LEU A 162 -9.39 -20.09 -15.75
CA LEU A 162 -10.78 -19.77 -16.06
C LEU A 162 -10.93 -18.73 -17.20
N ASN A 163 -9.83 -18.35 -17.85
CA ASN A 163 -9.78 -17.30 -18.87
C ASN A 163 -10.36 -15.95 -18.38
N LEU A 164 -10.13 -15.61 -17.11
CA LEU A 164 -10.49 -14.32 -16.52
C LEU A 164 -9.29 -13.35 -16.57
N PRO A 165 -9.50 -12.03 -16.51
CA PRO A 165 -8.41 -11.05 -16.47
C PRO A 165 -7.49 -11.30 -15.27
N TRP A 166 -6.21 -11.57 -15.55
CA TRP A 166 -5.19 -11.89 -14.53
C TRP A 166 -3.93 -11.04 -14.68
N GLU A 167 -3.59 -10.62 -15.90
CA GLU A 167 -2.39 -9.81 -16.16
C GLU A 167 -2.49 -8.44 -15.49
N SER A 168 -1.49 -8.09 -14.67
CA SER A 168 -1.47 -6.83 -13.91
C SER A 168 -2.70 -6.62 -13.02
N LYS A 169 -3.26 -7.72 -12.47
CA LYS A 169 -4.43 -7.69 -11.60
C LYS A 169 -4.19 -8.12 -10.17
N VAL A 170 -3.12 -8.86 -9.88
CA VAL A 170 -2.88 -9.41 -8.54
C VAL A 170 -1.51 -8.95 -8.04
N PHE A 171 -1.48 -8.31 -6.87
CA PHE A 171 -0.30 -7.66 -6.32
C PHE A 171 -0.07 -8.02 -4.86
N ASN A 172 1.17 -7.87 -4.41
CA ASN A 172 1.46 -7.81 -2.98
C ASN A 172 1.24 -6.36 -2.50
N VAL A 173 1.17 -6.16 -1.17
CA VAL A 173 0.96 -4.83 -0.58
C VAL A 173 2.06 -3.86 -1.03
N ASP A 174 3.32 -4.26 -0.86
CA ASP A 174 4.49 -3.42 -1.16
C ASP A 174 4.56 -3.04 -2.65
N SER A 175 4.24 -3.97 -3.55
CA SER A 175 4.30 -3.73 -5.00
C SER A 175 3.16 -2.86 -5.52
N PHE A 176 2.10 -2.67 -4.73
CA PHE A 176 0.96 -1.83 -5.10
C PHE A 176 1.04 -0.40 -4.55
N GLN A 177 2.04 -0.07 -3.72
CA GLN A 177 2.17 1.27 -3.17
C GLN A 177 2.24 2.35 -4.26
N GLY A 178 1.60 3.49 -4.02
CA GLY A 178 1.49 4.60 -4.97
C GLY A 178 0.42 4.39 -6.06
N ASN A 179 0.01 3.15 -6.32
CA ASN A 179 -1.03 2.83 -7.30
C ASN A 179 -2.45 2.98 -6.71
N GLU A 180 -3.43 3.02 -7.60
CA GLU A 180 -4.85 3.10 -7.26
C GLU A 180 -5.70 2.31 -8.25
N SER A 181 -6.90 1.92 -7.81
CA SER A 181 -7.90 1.26 -8.64
C SER A 181 -9.28 1.58 -8.12
N ASP A 182 -10.29 1.54 -9.00
CA ASP A 182 -11.68 1.82 -8.63
C ASP A 182 -12.21 0.75 -7.66
N ILE A 183 -11.75 -0.50 -7.83
CA ILE A 183 -12.15 -1.64 -7.02
C ILE A 183 -10.91 -2.38 -6.53
N VAL A 184 -10.77 -2.50 -5.21
CA VAL A 184 -9.68 -3.26 -4.58
C VAL A 184 -10.30 -4.45 -3.84
N ILE A 185 -9.88 -5.66 -4.20
CA ILE A 185 -10.25 -6.90 -3.50
C ILE A 185 -9.06 -7.31 -2.64
N ILE A 186 -9.23 -7.39 -1.33
CA ILE A 186 -8.16 -7.76 -0.40
C ILE A 186 -8.38 -9.19 0.07
N SER A 187 -7.39 -10.06 -0.15
CA SER A 187 -7.35 -11.42 0.40
C SER A 187 -6.39 -11.45 1.59
N ALA A 188 -6.94 -11.65 2.79
CA ALA A 188 -6.20 -11.58 4.05
C ALA A 188 -5.42 -12.86 4.36
N VAL A 189 -5.91 -14.01 3.87
CA VAL A 189 -5.36 -15.38 3.99
C VAL A 189 -5.38 -15.94 5.41
N ARG A 190 -4.91 -15.15 6.37
CA ARG A 190 -4.73 -15.55 7.77
C ARG A 190 -6.05 -15.66 8.51
N THR A 191 -6.18 -16.72 9.29
CA THR A 191 -7.40 -17.09 10.02
C THR A 191 -7.27 -16.98 11.53
N ASN A 192 -6.03 -17.03 12.07
CA ASN A 192 -5.78 -16.99 13.51
C ASN A 192 -5.21 -15.64 14.01
N SER A 193 -4.43 -14.96 13.17
CA SER A 193 -3.92 -13.61 13.45
C SER A 193 -3.41 -12.96 12.15
N PRO A 194 -3.73 -11.70 11.88
CA PRO A 194 -3.23 -11.00 10.70
C PRO A 194 -1.69 -10.89 10.73
N GLY A 195 -1.02 -11.62 9.83
CA GLY A 195 0.44 -11.68 9.79
C GLY A 195 1.11 -10.35 9.41
N PHE A 196 0.39 -9.45 8.72
CA PHE A 196 0.85 -8.08 8.44
C PHE A 196 0.62 -7.11 9.61
N LEU A 197 -0.13 -7.51 10.66
CA LEU A 197 -0.36 -6.71 11.88
C LEU A 197 0.58 -7.12 13.03
N ASN A 198 1.42 -8.15 12.83
CA ASN A 198 2.32 -8.68 13.85
C ASN A 198 3.79 -8.29 13.64
N ASN A 199 4.06 -7.25 12.83
CA ASN A 199 5.39 -6.64 12.71
C ASN A 199 5.47 -5.38 13.58
#